data_AF-A0A0J9TMP5-F1
#
_entry.id   AF-A0A0J9TMP5-F1
#
_cell.length_a   1.000
_cell.length_b   1.000
_cell.length_c   1.000
_cell.angle_alpha   90.00
_cell.angle_beta   90.00
_cell.angle_gamma   90.00
#
_symmetry.space_group_name_H-M   'P 1'
#
loop_
_entity.id
_entity.type
_entity.pdbx_description
1 polymer ?
#
loop_
_entity_poly.entity_id
_entity_poly.type
_entity_poly.pdbx_seq_one_letter_code
_entity_poly.pdbx_strand_id
1 'polypeptide(L)'
;MSQQNECSKLLPSDEFYKELNKEIYIKQVYEPFCYDVTSLKSDSRYEDLCHKVARYLTVNESNNKKKISCNHCNLLIYWIFDQINNISAGDTDKIHVAYPYIGNVMSNIMNKYYDVNKSHCVFDFEVPYDNYWKAKKEFYEYCLDYNEINAKKSLKYPECDKYRNYLTKKTDLLAHFKQILSGNKFKKCPHSDGENLKCNPNDILDELSQLKDFPETRNHLADESSNLFLGLSKKNTATAASVAGVSLLGLTLFKVKRIFIYQFEYLIVLLILSYH
;
A
#
# COMPACT_ATOMS: atom_id res chain seq x y z
N MET A 1 32.47 20.15 6.52
CA MET A 1 31.27 20.42 5.69
C MET A 1 30.22 20.99 6.63
N SER A 2 29.64 22.15 6.33
CA SER A 2 28.74 22.83 7.27
C SER A 2 27.47 22.00 7.50
N GLN A 3 27.11 21.80 8.77
CA GLN A 3 25.94 21.02 9.20
C GLN A 3 24.61 21.55 8.62
N GLN A 4 24.59 22.79 8.12
CA GLN A 4 23.46 23.40 7.42
C GLN A 4 23.12 22.71 6.09
N ASN A 5 24.09 22.03 5.45
CA ASN A 5 23.86 21.25 4.24
C ASN A 5 23.21 19.87 4.52
N GLU A 6 23.26 19.39 5.76
CA GLU A 6 22.68 18.08 6.07
C GLU A 6 21.15 18.15 6.05
N CYS A 7 20.55 19.22 6.56
CA CYS A 7 19.09 19.30 6.65
C CYS A 7 18.38 19.68 5.35
N SER A 8 19.10 20.15 4.34
CA SER A 8 18.57 20.42 2.99
C SER A 8 18.41 19.18 2.11
N LYS A 9 19.00 18.03 2.47
CA LYS A 9 18.89 16.79 1.67
C LYS A 9 17.42 16.37 1.48
N LEU A 10 17.07 15.88 0.29
CA LEU A 10 15.75 15.29 0.04
C LEU A 10 15.60 13.97 0.80
N LEU A 11 14.35 13.63 1.13
CA LEU A 11 14.07 12.31 1.68
C LEU A 11 14.14 11.26 0.55
N PRO A 12 14.57 10.02 0.84
CA PRO A 12 14.56 8.94 -0.14
C PRO A 12 13.21 8.77 -0.88
N SER A 13 12.09 8.92 -0.18
CA SER A 13 10.74 8.88 -0.77
C SER A 13 10.48 10.07 -1.72
N ASP A 14 10.94 11.28 -1.36
CA ASP A 14 10.86 12.46 -2.23
C ASP A 14 11.68 12.27 -3.51
N GLU A 15 12.89 11.70 -3.38
CA GLU A 15 13.76 11.35 -4.51
C GLU A 15 13.07 10.33 -5.41
N PHE A 16 12.47 9.29 -4.83
CA PHE A 16 11.69 8.29 -5.56
C PHE A 16 10.53 8.92 -6.34
N TYR A 17 9.74 9.81 -5.73
CA TYR A 17 8.65 10.48 -6.44
C TYR A 17 9.15 11.45 -7.51
N LYS A 18 10.27 12.13 -7.29
CA LYS A 18 10.90 12.95 -8.31
C LYS A 18 11.31 12.10 -9.51
N GLU A 19 11.87 10.91 -9.27
CA GLU A 19 12.23 9.96 -10.32
C GLU A 19 11.00 9.49 -11.10
N LEU A 20 9.88 9.15 -10.45
CA LEU A 20 8.64 8.75 -11.12
C LEU A 20 8.04 9.86 -11.98
N ASN A 21 8.12 11.10 -11.51
CA ASN A 21 7.53 12.27 -12.17
C ASN A 21 8.41 12.90 -13.26
N LYS A 22 9.63 12.39 -13.53
CA LYS A 22 10.46 12.95 -14.61
C LYS A 22 9.72 12.91 -15.95
N GLU A 23 9.84 14.01 -16.69
CA GLU A 23 9.31 14.15 -18.03
C GLU A 23 9.93 13.13 -18.99
N ILE A 24 9.12 12.73 -19.97
CA ILE A 24 9.48 11.72 -20.95
C ILE A 24 9.60 12.39 -22.30
N TYR A 25 10.86 12.54 -22.76
CA TYR A 25 11.15 13.18 -24.04
C TYR A 25 10.84 12.27 -25.24
N ILE A 26 11.04 10.95 -25.10
CA ILE A 26 10.83 9.97 -26.18
C ILE A 26 9.79 8.95 -25.71
N LYS A 27 8.51 9.27 -25.91
CA LYS A 27 7.38 8.40 -25.51
C LYS A 27 7.28 7.12 -26.34
N GLN A 28 7.73 7.17 -27.60
CA GLN A 28 7.68 6.06 -28.57
C GLN A 28 8.35 4.78 -28.07
N VAL A 29 9.38 4.90 -27.22
CA VAL A 29 10.09 3.75 -26.63
C VAL A 29 9.15 2.92 -25.74
N TYR A 30 8.09 3.53 -25.21
CA TYR A 30 7.18 2.93 -24.24
C TYR A 30 5.81 2.59 -24.83
N GLU A 31 5.50 3.03 -26.05
CA GLU A 31 4.25 2.71 -26.76
C GLU A 31 3.96 1.20 -26.81
N PRO A 32 4.94 0.30 -27.07
CA PRO A 32 4.65 -1.14 -27.11
C PRO A 32 4.14 -1.71 -25.78
N PHE A 33 4.46 -1.07 -24.65
CA PHE A 33 3.95 -1.47 -23.34
C PHE A 33 2.59 -0.83 -23.05
N CYS A 34 2.32 0.35 -23.62
CA CYS A 34 1.15 1.17 -23.32
C CYS A 34 0.00 1.04 -24.32
N TYR A 35 0.15 0.20 -25.35
CA TYR A 35 -0.83 0.04 -26.42
C TYR A 35 -2.27 -0.20 -25.90
N ASP A 36 -2.45 -1.13 -24.96
CA ASP A 36 -3.78 -1.44 -24.44
C ASP A 36 -4.38 -0.31 -23.59
N VAL A 37 -3.54 0.52 -22.97
CA VAL A 37 -3.96 1.70 -22.19
C VAL A 37 -4.54 2.76 -23.11
N THR A 38 -4.13 2.80 -24.38
CA THR A 38 -4.72 3.72 -25.37
C THR A 38 -6.20 3.44 -25.60
N SER A 39 -6.77 2.32 -25.15
CA SER A 39 -8.21 2.08 -25.20
C SER A 39 -9.00 2.95 -24.21
N LEU A 40 -8.35 3.52 -23.19
CA LEU A 40 -8.94 4.44 -22.19
C LEU A 40 -9.14 5.88 -22.71
N LYS A 41 -9.24 6.07 -24.05
CA LYS A 41 -9.13 7.31 -24.87
C LYS A 41 -9.81 8.58 -24.36
N SER A 42 -10.71 8.48 -23.38
CA SER A 42 -11.35 9.62 -22.74
C SER A 42 -10.38 10.58 -22.05
N ASP A 43 -9.18 10.13 -21.65
CA ASP A 43 -8.22 10.96 -20.92
C ASP A 43 -6.75 10.57 -21.19
N SER A 44 -6.01 11.45 -21.87
CA SER A 44 -4.59 11.24 -22.21
C SER A 44 -3.66 11.16 -20.99
N ARG A 45 -4.13 11.54 -19.80
CA ARG A 45 -3.35 11.42 -18.56
C ARG A 45 -3.10 9.96 -18.17
N TYR A 46 -3.98 9.02 -18.55
CA TYR A 46 -3.73 7.59 -18.33
C TYR A 46 -2.57 7.06 -19.17
N GLU A 47 -2.48 7.52 -20.42
CA GLU A 47 -1.38 7.18 -21.31
C GLU A 47 -0.06 7.78 -20.81
N ASP A 48 -0.08 9.03 -20.34
CA ASP A 48 1.10 9.65 -19.72
C ASP A 48 1.56 8.90 -18.46
N LEU A 49 0.62 8.48 -17.60
CA LEU A 49 0.91 7.64 -16.45
C LEU A 49 1.53 6.30 -16.87
N CYS A 50 0.98 5.64 -17.89
CA CYS A 50 1.53 4.40 -18.40
C CYS A 50 2.99 4.56 -18.84
N HIS A 51 3.28 5.61 -19.61
CA HIS A 51 4.65 5.89 -20.05
C HIS A 51 5.60 6.14 -18.87
N LYS A 52 5.15 6.82 -17.81
CA LYS A 52 5.94 7.03 -16.57
C LYS A 52 6.26 5.72 -15.87
N VAL A 53 5.27 4.84 -15.71
CA VAL A 53 5.45 3.50 -15.11
C VAL A 53 6.43 2.67 -15.96
N ALA A 54 6.22 2.63 -17.28
CA ALA A 54 7.08 1.87 -18.19
C ALA A 54 8.52 2.37 -18.18
N ARG A 55 8.73 3.69 -18.23
CA ARG A 55 10.06 4.29 -18.11
C ARG A 55 10.73 3.95 -16.80
N TYR A 56 10.04 4.14 -15.67
CA TYR A 56 10.64 3.88 -14.36
C TYR A 56 11.12 2.43 -14.25
N LEU A 57 10.28 1.47 -14.62
CA LEU A 57 10.61 0.05 -14.52
C LEU A 57 11.75 -0.35 -15.46
N THR A 58 11.71 0.08 -16.72
CA THR A 58 12.78 -0.23 -17.70
C THR A 58 14.13 0.37 -17.29
N VAL A 59 14.15 1.63 -16.81
CA VAL A 59 15.38 2.29 -16.33
C VAL A 59 15.88 1.65 -15.03
N ASN A 60 14.97 1.35 -14.10
CA ASN A 60 15.33 0.70 -12.85
C ASN A 60 15.93 -0.69 -13.10
N GLU A 61 15.34 -1.48 -13.99
CA GLU A 61 15.88 -2.80 -14.35
C GLU A 61 17.34 -2.72 -14.78
N SER A 62 17.65 -1.79 -15.68
CA SER A 62 19.00 -1.58 -16.20
C SER A 62 19.98 -1.16 -15.11
N ASN A 63 19.58 -0.20 -14.28
CA ASN A 63 20.45 0.38 -13.25
C ASN A 63 20.63 -0.52 -12.02
N ASN A 64 19.61 -1.32 -11.68
CA ASN A 64 19.55 -2.11 -10.44
C ASN A 64 19.65 -3.61 -10.69
N LYS A 65 20.29 -4.03 -11.79
CA LYS A 65 20.59 -5.44 -12.11
C LYS A 65 19.33 -6.31 -12.01
N LYS A 66 18.22 -5.84 -12.59
CA LYS A 66 16.94 -6.57 -12.63
C LYS A 66 16.29 -6.79 -11.26
N LYS A 67 16.60 -5.92 -10.29
CA LYS A 67 16.03 -5.94 -8.94
C LYS A 67 15.22 -4.68 -8.68
N ILE A 68 14.07 -4.86 -8.03
CA ILE A 68 13.34 -3.81 -7.31
C ILE A 68 13.03 -4.40 -5.93
N SER A 69 13.22 -3.61 -4.89
CA SER A 69 12.98 -4.05 -3.53
C SER A 69 11.50 -3.94 -3.17
N CYS A 70 11.08 -4.66 -2.13
CA CYS A 70 9.67 -4.74 -1.78
C CYS A 70 9.06 -3.39 -1.35
N ASN A 71 9.75 -2.53 -0.59
CA ASN A 71 9.17 -1.22 -0.23
C ASN A 71 9.04 -0.32 -1.47
N HIS A 72 10.05 -0.25 -2.34
CA HIS A 72 9.95 0.50 -3.61
C HIS A 72 8.81 -0.02 -4.50
N CYS A 73 8.63 -1.34 -4.57
CA CYS A 73 7.53 -1.94 -5.31
C CYS A 73 6.17 -1.53 -4.76
N ASN A 74 5.95 -1.69 -3.44
CA ASN A 74 4.70 -1.29 -2.81
C ASN A 74 4.44 0.21 -2.99
N LEU A 75 5.49 1.03 -2.83
CA LEU A 75 5.37 2.48 -3.00
C LEU A 75 5.02 2.87 -4.43
N LEU A 76 5.57 2.19 -5.44
CA LEU A 76 5.18 2.34 -6.84
C LEU A 76 3.70 2.01 -7.04
N ILE A 77 3.22 0.89 -6.49
CA ILE A 77 1.83 0.45 -6.62
C ILE A 77 0.87 1.49 -6.01
N TYR A 78 1.12 1.97 -4.79
CA TYR A 78 0.29 3.00 -4.17
C TYR A 78 0.38 4.34 -4.91
N TRP A 79 1.55 4.69 -5.46
CA TRP A 79 1.68 5.88 -6.28
C TRP A 79 0.85 5.78 -7.56
N ILE A 80 0.88 4.64 -8.26
CA ILE A 80 0.03 4.39 -9.44
C ILE A 80 -1.45 4.58 -9.09
N PHE A 81 -1.88 3.99 -7.97
CA PHE A 81 -3.27 4.13 -7.52
C PHE A 81 -3.64 5.59 -7.23
N ASP A 82 -2.78 6.32 -6.53
CA ASP A 82 -2.97 7.74 -6.21
C ASP A 82 -3.10 8.61 -7.48
N GLN A 83 -2.27 8.35 -8.50
CA GLN A 83 -2.36 9.02 -9.79
C GLN A 83 -3.69 8.71 -10.49
N ILE A 84 -4.11 7.45 -10.54
CA ILE A 84 -5.37 7.04 -11.18
C ILE A 84 -6.58 7.63 -10.44
N ASN A 85 -6.55 7.63 -9.12
CA ASN A 85 -7.60 8.24 -8.29
C ASN A 85 -7.73 9.75 -8.56
N ASN A 86 -6.60 10.45 -8.72
CA ASN A 86 -6.59 11.88 -9.09
C ASN A 86 -7.11 12.11 -10.53
N ILE A 87 -6.64 11.35 -11.52
CA ILE A 87 -7.11 11.44 -12.91
C ILE A 87 -8.63 11.22 -12.97
N SER A 88 -9.13 10.22 -12.22
CA SER A 88 -10.55 9.86 -12.13
C SER A 88 -11.38 10.84 -11.30
N ALA A 89 -10.78 11.81 -10.61
CA ALA A 89 -11.44 12.66 -9.62
C ALA A 89 -12.22 11.85 -8.55
N GLY A 90 -11.70 10.69 -8.15
CA GLY A 90 -12.34 9.78 -7.19
C GLY A 90 -13.51 8.96 -7.74
N ASP A 91 -13.79 9.01 -9.05
CA ASP A 91 -14.80 8.18 -9.71
C ASP A 91 -14.39 6.69 -9.66
N THR A 92 -15.11 5.91 -8.87
CA THR A 92 -14.79 4.50 -8.63
C THR A 92 -14.87 3.64 -9.89
N ASP A 93 -15.80 3.93 -10.80
CA ASP A 93 -15.97 3.12 -12.01
C ASP A 93 -14.79 3.36 -12.95
N LYS A 94 -14.36 4.61 -13.11
CA LYS A 94 -13.15 4.94 -13.88
C LYS A 94 -11.90 4.32 -13.26
N ILE A 95 -11.77 4.34 -11.94
CA ILE A 95 -10.65 3.71 -11.22
C ILE A 95 -10.63 2.20 -11.48
N HIS A 96 -11.76 1.52 -11.31
CA HIS A 96 -11.85 0.07 -11.51
C HIS A 96 -11.61 -0.35 -12.95
N VAL A 97 -11.89 0.52 -13.92
CA VAL A 97 -11.54 0.30 -15.33
C VAL A 97 -10.04 0.56 -15.55
N ALA A 98 -9.50 1.70 -15.14
CA ALA A 98 -8.13 2.12 -15.50
C ALA A 98 -7.02 1.37 -14.75
N TYR A 99 -7.24 1.05 -13.46
CA TYR A 99 -6.21 0.47 -12.60
C TYR A 99 -5.71 -0.90 -13.10
N PRO A 100 -6.58 -1.84 -13.53
CA PRO A 100 -6.14 -3.11 -14.13
C PRO A 100 -5.29 -2.95 -15.39
N TYR A 101 -5.60 -1.97 -16.26
CA TYR A 101 -4.80 -1.73 -17.48
C TYR A 101 -3.36 -1.35 -17.12
N ILE A 102 -3.16 -0.39 -16.22
CA ILE A 102 -1.80 0.00 -15.77
C ILE A 102 -1.13 -1.15 -14.99
N GLY A 103 -1.90 -1.91 -14.21
CA GLY A 103 -1.43 -3.12 -13.53
C GLY A 103 -0.88 -4.18 -14.48
N ASN A 104 -1.54 -4.39 -15.62
CA ASN A 104 -1.07 -5.30 -16.67
C ASN A 104 0.24 -4.81 -17.30
N VAL A 105 0.36 -3.51 -17.56
CA VAL A 105 1.63 -2.91 -18.06
C VAL A 105 2.78 -3.19 -17.11
N MET A 106 2.60 -2.88 -15.83
CA MET A 106 3.60 -3.17 -14.81
C MET A 106 3.94 -4.67 -14.76
N SER A 107 2.93 -5.53 -14.71
CA SER A 107 3.14 -6.98 -14.63
C SER A 107 3.88 -7.54 -15.85
N ASN A 108 3.57 -7.06 -17.06
CA ASN A 108 4.25 -7.46 -18.29
C ASN A 108 5.72 -7.06 -18.29
N ILE A 109 6.04 -5.83 -17.87
CA ILE A 109 7.42 -5.35 -17.79
C ILE A 109 8.20 -6.13 -16.72
N MET A 110 7.60 -6.34 -15.54
CA MET A 110 8.19 -7.14 -14.47
C MET A 110 8.52 -8.55 -14.96
N ASN A 111 7.58 -9.24 -15.59
CA ASN A 111 7.79 -10.59 -16.11
C ASN A 111 8.84 -10.66 -17.22
N LYS A 112 8.95 -9.63 -18.05
CA LYS A 112 9.85 -9.61 -19.21
C LYS A 112 11.29 -9.27 -18.84
N TYR A 113 11.50 -8.36 -17.89
CA TYR A 113 12.82 -7.77 -17.66
C TYR A 113 13.41 -8.06 -16.27
N TYR A 114 12.59 -8.38 -15.28
CA TYR A 114 13.08 -8.60 -13.92
C TYR A 114 13.35 -10.08 -13.64
N ASP A 115 14.29 -10.30 -12.72
CA ASP A 115 14.63 -11.66 -12.26
C ASP A 115 13.67 -12.06 -11.14
N VAL A 116 12.84 -13.09 -11.39
CA VAL A 116 11.85 -13.60 -10.44
C VAL A 116 12.46 -14.08 -9.11
N ASN A 117 13.75 -14.43 -9.09
CA ASN A 117 14.45 -14.83 -7.88
C ASN A 117 15.03 -13.64 -7.10
N LYS A 118 15.05 -12.45 -7.69
CA LYS A 118 15.61 -11.22 -7.07
C LYS A 118 14.56 -10.17 -6.78
N SER A 119 13.41 -10.23 -7.45
CA SER A 119 12.36 -9.22 -7.39
C SER A 119 11.01 -9.90 -7.13
N HIS A 120 10.51 -9.76 -5.90
CA HIS A 120 9.17 -10.21 -5.51
C HIS A 120 8.11 -9.11 -5.64
N CYS A 121 8.23 -8.30 -6.70
CA CYS A 121 7.32 -7.20 -6.94
C CYS A 121 6.10 -7.66 -7.75
N VAL A 122 4.98 -7.84 -7.05
CA VAL A 122 3.70 -8.30 -7.63
C VAL A 122 2.67 -7.18 -7.47
N PHE A 123 2.11 -6.75 -8.59
CA PHE A 123 1.06 -5.73 -8.62
C PHE A 123 -0.14 -6.16 -7.77
N ASP A 124 -0.64 -5.24 -6.95
CA ASP A 124 -1.77 -5.51 -6.08
C ASP A 124 -3.05 -4.94 -6.70
N PHE A 125 -3.83 -5.81 -7.34
CA PHE A 125 -5.10 -5.45 -7.95
C PHE A 125 -6.19 -5.09 -6.92
N GLU A 126 -5.96 -5.34 -5.63
CA GLU A 126 -6.94 -5.13 -4.57
C GLU A 126 -6.86 -3.74 -3.91
N VAL A 127 -5.86 -2.92 -4.27
CA VAL A 127 -5.66 -1.56 -3.71
C VAL A 127 -6.89 -0.66 -3.86
N PRO A 128 -7.65 -0.65 -4.98
CA PRO A 128 -8.88 0.14 -5.09
C PRO A 128 -9.93 -0.17 -4.04
N TYR A 129 -9.89 -1.37 -3.44
CA TYR A 129 -10.84 -1.81 -2.41
C TYR A 129 -10.29 -1.67 -0.99
N ASP A 130 -9.08 -1.13 -0.83
CA ASP A 130 -8.42 -0.99 0.47
C ASP A 130 -8.63 0.39 1.08
N ASN A 131 -9.51 0.49 2.06
CA ASN A 131 -9.79 1.75 2.77
C ASN A 131 -8.55 2.34 3.49
N TYR A 132 -7.49 1.56 3.68
CA TYR A 132 -6.28 2.00 4.39
C TYR A 132 -5.07 2.18 3.47
N TRP A 133 -5.26 2.25 2.14
CA TRP A 133 -4.17 2.36 1.18
C TRP A 133 -3.27 3.58 1.44
N LYS A 134 -3.82 4.72 1.90
CA LYS A 134 -3.04 5.92 2.25
C LYS A 134 -2.11 5.68 3.43
N ALA A 135 -2.63 5.07 4.49
CA ALA A 135 -1.84 4.72 5.67
C ALA A 135 -0.72 3.72 5.31
N LYS A 136 -1.01 2.76 4.42
CA LYS A 136 0.02 1.84 3.91
C LYS A 136 1.06 2.57 3.05
N LYS A 137 0.64 3.49 2.17
CA LYS A 137 1.56 4.33 1.39
C LYS A 137 2.51 5.10 2.32
N GLU A 138 1.97 5.80 3.31
CA GLU A 138 2.75 6.54 4.31
C GLU A 138 3.68 5.65 5.14
N PHE A 139 3.27 4.41 5.44
CA PHE A 139 4.14 3.41 6.07
C PHE A 139 5.37 3.09 5.21
N TYR A 140 5.18 2.82 3.91
CA TYR A 140 6.30 2.51 3.02
C TYR A 140 7.19 3.74 2.77
N GLU A 141 6.63 4.95 2.70
CA GLU A 141 7.41 6.20 2.69
C GLU A 141 8.30 6.29 3.94
N TYR A 142 7.73 6.03 5.13
CA TYR A 142 8.49 6.01 6.37
C TYR A 142 9.60 4.96 6.36
N CYS A 143 9.34 3.75 5.85
CA CYS A 143 10.37 2.72 5.72
C CYS A 143 11.56 3.17 4.88
N LEU A 144 11.31 3.84 3.75
CA LEU A 144 12.36 4.36 2.87
C LEU A 144 13.15 5.48 3.56
N ASP A 145 12.44 6.35 4.28
CA ASP A 145 13.02 7.55 4.88
C ASP A 145 13.66 7.32 6.25
N TYR A 146 13.42 6.15 6.87
CA TYR A 146 13.75 5.84 8.25
C TYR A 146 15.19 6.22 8.63
N ASN A 147 16.18 5.82 7.82
CA ASN A 147 17.59 6.08 8.13
C ASN A 147 17.90 7.58 8.13
N GLU A 148 17.36 8.30 7.15
CA GLU A 148 17.58 9.74 7.00
C GLU A 148 16.91 10.52 8.14
N ILE A 149 15.69 10.10 8.52
CA ILE A 149 14.97 10.66 9.66
C ILE A 149 15.72 10.37 10.96
N ASN A 150 16.09 9.11 11.21
CA ASN A 150 16.69 8.70 12.47
C ASN A 150 18.07 9.34 12.70
N ALA A 151 18.83 9.60 11.62
CA ALA A 151 20.10 10.32 11.70
C ALA A 151 19.93 11.80 12.08
N LYS A 152 18.79 12.42 11.74
CA LYS A 152 18.61 13.88 11.81
C LYS A 152 17.54 14.37 12.78
N LYS A 153 16.65 13.50 13.26
CA LYS A 153 15.50 13.89 14.12
C LYS A 153 15.93 14.53 15.45
N SER A 154 17.14 14.26 15.92
CA SER A 154 17.72 14.85 17.13
C SER A 154 18.34 16.24 16.90
N LEU A 155 18.52 16.67 15.65
CA LEU A 155 19.08 17.97 15.31
C LEU A 155 18.06 19.08 15.62
N LYS A 156 18.52 20.11 16.35
CA LYS A 156 17.66 21.20 16.86
C LYS A 156 17.68 22.46 15.96
N TYR A 157 18.24 22.36 14.77
CA TYR A 157 18.23 23.48 13.81
C TYR A 157 16.84 23.62 13.19
N PRO A 158 16.33 24.85 12.99
CA PRO A 158 15.03 25.10 12.37
C PRO A 158 14.86 24.42 10.99
N GLU A 159 15.93 24.32 10.21
CA GLU A 159 15.92 23.70 8.88
C GLU A 159 15.70 22.17 8.94
N CYS A 160 15.93 21.55 10.10
CA CYS A 160 15.76 20.11 10.32
C CYS A 160 14.35 19.74 10.80
N ASP A 161 13.44 20.72 10.94
CA ASP A 161 12.08 20.54 11.47
C ASP A 161 11.29 19.48 10.70
N LYS A 162 11.56 19.31 9.40
CA LYS A 162 10.93 18.27 8.58
C LYS A 162 11.26 16.85 9.04
N TYR A 163 12.44 16.60 9.62
CA TYR A 163 12.83 15.29 10.14
C TYR A 163 12.28 15.06 11.53
N ARG A 164 12.34 16.08 12.41
CA ARG A 164 11.85 16.00 13.79
C ARG A 164 10.34 15.77 13.85
N ASN A 165 9.59 16.44 12.98
CA ASN A 165 8.13 16.34 12.92
C ASN A 165 7.65 15.40 11.80
N TYR A 166 8.52 14.53 11.27
CA TYR A 166 8.20 13.70 10.11
C TYR A 166 6.95 12.85 10.37
N LEU A 167 6.94 12.06 11.44
CA LEU A 167 5.84 11.15 11.77
C LEU A 167 4.55 11.90 12.09
N THR A 168 4.62 13.07 12.73
CA THR A 168 3.45 13.93 12.99
C THR A 168 2.75 14.37 11.71
N LYS A 169 3.48 14.44 10.58
CA LYS A 169 2.90 14.79 9.27
C LYS A 169 2.28 13.59 8.54
N LYS A 170 2.47 12.36 9.01
CA LYS A 170 1.91 11.12 8.43
C LYS A 170 0.57 10.80 9.07
N THR A 171 -0.44 11.61 8.76
CA THR A 171 -1.72 11.60 9.49
C THR A 171 -2.52 10.32 9.25
N ASP A 172 -2.50 9.76 8.04
CA ASP A 172 -3.21 8.52 7.73
C ASP A 172 -2.56 7.33 8.45
N LEU A 173 -1.22 7.30 8.49
CA LEU A 173 -0.44 6.31 9.21
C LEU A 173 -0.78 6.36 10.70
N LEU A 174 -0.71 7.55 11.32
CA LEU A 174 -1.05 7.74 12.73
C LEU A 174 -2.48 7.28 13.06
N ALA A 175 -3.44 7.63 12.21
CA ALA A 175 -4.85 7.29 12.42
C ALA A 175 -5.15 5.80 12.29
N HIS A 176 -4.42 5.09 11.41
CA HIS A 176 -4.80 3.75 10.98
C HIS A 176 -3.71 2.68 11.17
N PHE A 177 -2.64 2.98 11.92
CA PHE A 177 -1.50 2.07 12.06
C PHE A 177 -1.90 0.68 12.56
N LYS A 178 -2.70 0.58 13.63
CA LYS A 178 -3.13 -0.72 14.17
C LYS A 178 -4.02 -1.48 13.18
N GLN A 179 -4.89 -0.78 12.47
CA GLN A 179 -5.78 -1.33 11.45
C GLN A 179 -4.98 -1.95 10.32
N ILE A 180 -3.95 -1.25 9.81
CA ILE A 180 -3.09 -1.82 8.76
C ILE A 180 -2.34 -3.06 9.26
N LEU A 181 -1.88 -3.12 10.53
CA LEU A 181 -1.18 -4.29 11.06
C LEU A 181 -2.09 -5.50 11.30
N SER A 182 -3.34 -5.27 11.70
CA SER A 182 -4.34 -6.31 11.90
C SER A 182 -4.97 -6.82 10.60
N GLY A 183 -4.77 -6.10 9.49
CA GLY A 183 -5.35 -6.40 8.20
C GLY A 183 -4.62 -7.53 7.47
N ASN A 184 -5.37 -8.45 6.88
CA ASN A 184 -4.84 -9.54 6.06
C ASN A 184 -4.16 -9.09 4.75
N LYS A 185 -4.39 -7.83 4.31
CA LYS A 185 -3.84 -7.26 3.08
C LYS A 185 -2.58 -6.41 3.28
N PHE A 186 -1.93 -6.45 4.45
CA PHE A 186 -0.68 -5.74 4.67
C PHE A 186 0.53 -6.59 4.27
N LYS A 187 1.19 -6.22 3.18
CA LYS A 187 2.35 -6.95 2.65
C LYS A 187 3.60 -6.59 3.44
N LYS A 188 3.99 -7.45 4.39
CA LYS A 188 5.28 -7.31 5.08
C LYS A 188 6.41 -7.59 4.10
N CYS A 189 7.34 -6.65 3.96
CA CYS A 189 8.53 -6.85 3.15
C CYS A 189 9.54 -7.73 3.88
N PRO A 190 10.07 -8.78 3.24
CA PRO A 190 11.05 -9.66 3.87
C PRO A 190 12.39 -8.94 4.06
N HIS A 191 13.09 -9.29 5.14
CA HIS A 191 14.38 -8.67 5.50
C HIS A 191 15.49 -8.99 4.47
N SER A 192 15.33 -10.05 3.68
CA SER A 192 16.28 -10.49 2.65
C SER A 192 16.39 -9.55 1.44
N ASP A 193 15.50 -8.56 1.31
CA ASP A 193 15.47 -7.69 0.13
C ASP A 193 16.58 -6.62 0.15
N GLY A 194 17.41 -6.58 1.20
CA GLY A 194 18.47 -5.60 1.38
C GLY A 194 17.97 -4.23 1.84
N GLU A 195 16.68 -4.14 2.17
CA GLU A 195 16.06 -2.98 2.81
C GLU A 195 16.21 -3.09 4.33
N ASN A 196 16.35 -1.93 4.99
CA ASN A 196 16.75 -1.82 6.40
C ASN A 196 15.93 -2.74 7.32
N LEU A 197 16.64 -3.49 8.18
CA LEU A 197 16.10 -4.26 9.31
C LEU A 197 15.21 -3.44 10.27
N LYS A 198 15.18 -2.11 10.14
CA LYS A 198 14.55 -1.18 11.10
C LYS A 198 13.16 -0.70 10.72
N CYS A 199 12.60 -1.11 9.56
CA CYS A 199 11.17 -0.92 9.29
C CYS A 199 10.33 -2.10 9.78
N ASN A 200 10.60 -2.57 10.99
CA ASN A 200 9.75 -3.56 11.65
C ASN A 200 8.50 -2.85 12.17
N PRO A 201 7.27 -3.30 11.81
CA PRO A 201 6.05 -2.70 12.33
C PRO A 201 5.98 -2.55 13.86
N ASN A 202 6.63 -3.43 14.63
CA ASN A 202 6.63 -3.33 16.08
C ASN A 202 7.48 -2.14 16.56
N ASP A 203 8.67 -1.94 15.98
CA ASP A 203 9.54 -0.81 16.32
C ASP A 203 8.85 0.52 15.99
N ILE A 204 8.08 0.54 14.90
CA ILE A 204 7.27 1.69 14.49
C ILE A 204 6.11 1.91 15.45
N LEU A 205 5.44 0.83 15.89
CA LEU A 205 4.38 0.94 16.90
C LEU A 205 4.90 1.62 18.16
N ASP A 206 6.08 1.23 18.61
CA ASP A 206 6.70 1.76 19.82
C ASP A 206 7.08 3.24 19.65
N GLU A 207 7.61 3.62 18.48
CA GLU A 207 7.92 5.02 18.18
C GLU A 207 6.65 5.89 18.07
N LEU A 208 5.61 5.37 17.41
CA LEU A 208 4.33 6.05 17.28
C LEU A 208 3.64 6.21 18.64
N SER A 209 3.69 5.20 19.51
CA SER A 209 3.06 5.23 20.84
C SER A 209 3.66 6.27 21.78
N GLN A 210 4.86 6.79 21.47
CA GLN A 210 5.48 7.89 22.21
C GLN A 210 4.99 9.28 21.78
N LEU A 211 4.24 9.38 20.68
CA LEU A 211 3.67 10.65 20.21
C LEU A 211 2.40 10.98 21.00
N LYS A 212 2.32 12.22 21.49
CA LYS A 212 1.18 12.71 22.30
C LYS A 212 -0.18 12.56 21.61
N ASP A 213 -0.20 12.61 20.27
CA ASP A 213 -1.41 12.57 19.45
C ASP A 213 -1.62 11.22 18.75
N PHE A 214 -0.84 10.19 19.10
CA PHE A 214 -1.12 8.85 18.59
C PHE A 214 -2.46 8.39 19.17
N PRO A 215 -3.45 8.00 18.34
CA PRO A 215 -4.72 7.54 18.84
C PRO A 215 -4.48 6.27 19.65
N GLU A 216 -4.42 6.46 20.96
CA GLU A 216 -4.43 5.41 21.94
C GLU A 216 -5.77 4.71 21.74
N THR A 217 -5.78 3.62 21.00
CA THR A 217 -6.92 2.71 21.00
C THR A 217 -7.02 2.26 22.44
N ARG A 218 -7.89 2.91 23.21
CA ARG A 218 -8.39 2.44 24.50
C ARG A 218 -9.20 1.17 24.24
N ASN A 219 -8.50 0.11 23.86
CA ASN A 219 -8.95 -1.23 24.11
C ASN A 219 -8.18 -1.65 25.35
N HIS A 220 -8.90 -1.63 26.47
CA HIS A 220 -8.67 -2.60 27.53
C HIS A 220 -8.60 -3.97 26.86
N LEU A 221 -7.40 -4.42 26.52
CA LEU A 221 -7.11 -5.85 26.50
C LEU A 221 -7.04 -6.24 27.97
N ALA A 222 -8.23 -6.44 28.56
CA ALA A 222 -8.33 -7.33 29.68
C ALA A 222 -7.86 -8.69 29.18
N ASP A 223 -6.62 -9.00 29.55
CA ASP A 223 -6.20 -10.31 30.04
C ASP A 223 -7.22 -11.44 29.84
N GLU A 224 -7.17 -12.10 28.69
CA GLU A 224 -7.69 -13.46 28.52
C GLU A 224 -6.71 -14.27 27.67
N SER A 225 -5.46 -14.39 28.15
CA SER A 225 -4.59 -15.51 27.78
C SER A 225 -4.40 -16.51 28.92
N SER A 226 -5.27 -16.52 29.92
CA SER A 226 -5.22 -17.50 31.00
C SER A 226 -6.60 -17.72 31.58
N ASN A 227 -7.33 -18.71 31.04
CA ASN A 227 -8.21 -19.63 31.78
C ASN A 227 -8.89 -20.62 30.81
N LEU A 228 -8.06 -21.44 30.16
CA LEU A 228 -8.51 -22.73 29.66
C LEU A 228 -8.09 -23.81 30.66
N PHE A 229 -8.73 -23.90 31.84
CA PHE A 229 -8.63 -25.10 32.70
C PHE A 229 -9.81 -25.18 33.70
N LEU A 230 -10.72 -26.13 33.42
CA LEU A 230 -11.57 -26.93 34.33
C LEU A 230 -12.39 -26.27 35.45
N GLY A 231 -13.72 -26.50 35.43
CA GLY A 231 -14.52 -26.43 36.66
C GLY A 231 -16.05 -26.46 36.44
N LEU A 232 -16.63 -27.65 36.48
CA LEU A 232 -18.08 -27.90 36.48
C LEU A 232 -18.82 -27.34 37.71
N SER A 233 -20.12 -27.08 37.52
CA SER A 233 -21.23 -26.98 38.50
C SER A 233 -21.42 -25.60 39.17
N LYS A 234 -22.62 -24.99 39.24
CA LYS A 234 -23.93 -25.56 39.60
C LYS A 234 -25.12 -24.64 39.20
N LYS A 235 -26.20 -25.28 38.72
CA LYS A 235 -27.66 -24.93 38.71
C LYS A 235 -28.12 -23.92 39.80
N ASN A 236 -29.17 -23.07 39.70
CA ASN A 236 -30.45 -23.00 38.96
C ASN A 236 -31.02 -21.55 39.03
N THR A 237 -31.81 -21.09 38.04
CA THR A 237 -33.26 -20.80 38.13
C THR A 237 -33.74 -20.01 36.90
N ALA A 238 -34.92 -20.38 36.40
CA ALA A 238 -35.55 -19.87 35.19
C ALA A 238 -36.35 -18.58 35.45
N THR A 239 -36.51 -17.73 34.44
CA THR A 239 -37.82 -17.29 33.88
C THR A 239 -37.57 -16.59 32.54
N ALA A 240 -38.35 -16.95 31.52
CA ALA A 240 -38.28 -16.44 30.16
C ALA A 240 -39.15 -15.17 29.98
N ALA A 241 -38.69 -14.22 29.16
CA ALA A 241 -39.52 -13.48 28.21
C ALA A 241 -38.64 -12.81 27.14
N SER A 242 -39.08 -12.97 25.91
CA SER A 242 -38.45 -12.65 24.63
C SER A 242 -38.14 -11.17 24.38
N VAL A 243 -36.95 -10.89 23.84
CA VAL A 243 -36.71 -9.73 22.96
C VAL A 243 -36.14 -10.27 21.65
N ALA A 244 -36.81 -9.90 20.56
CA ALA A 244 -36.53 -10.34 19.20
C ALA A 244 -35.06 -10.08 18.82
N GLY A 245 -34.36 -11.16 18.47
CA GLY A 245 -33.00 -11.10 17.95
C GLY A 245 -32.99 -10.48 16.55
N VAL A 246 -32.22 -9.40 16.39
CA VAL A 246 -31.74 -8.96 15.09
C VAL A 246 -30.78 -10.03 14.59
N SER A 247 -31.21 -10.78 13.58
CA SER A 247 -30.46 -11.89 13.01
C SER A 247 -29.18 -11.40 12.31
N LEU A 248 -28.02 -11.66 12.91
CA LEU A 248 -26.68 -11.47 12.35
C LEU A 248 -26.43 -12.28 11.06
N LEU A 249 -27.37 -13.13 10.63
CA LEU A 249 -27.28 -13.88 9.37
C LEU A 249 -27.57 -13.03 8.11
N GLY A 250 -28.19 -11.85 8.25
CA GLY A 250 -28.48 -10.98 7.10
C GLY A 250 -27.24 -10.32 6.50
N LEU A 251 -26.24 -10.00 7.31
CA LEU A 251 -25.02 -9.30 6.87
C LEU A 251 -23.98 -10.23 6.26
N THR A 252 -23.93 -11.50 6.67
CA THR A 252 -23.01 -12.49 6.10
C THR A 252 -23.46 -12.95 4.71
N LEU A 253 -24.77 -13.15 4.51
CA LEU A 253 -25.31 -13.56 3.21
C LEU A 253 -25.12 -12.49 2.12
N PHE A 254 -25.27 -11.20 2.44
CA PHE A 254 -25.10 -10.14 1.44
C PHE A 254 -23.64 -9.96 0.99
N LYS A 255 -22.68 -10.11 1.92
CA LYS A 255 -21.25 -9.96 1.62
C LYS A 255 -20.69 -11.16 0.85
N VAL A 256 -21.12 -12.36 1.22
CA VAL A 256 -20.73 -13.60 0.55
C VAL A 256 -21.30 -13.65 -0.87
N LYS A 257 -22.58 -13.32 -1.06
CA LYS A 257 -23.21 -13.35 -2.39
C LYS A 257 -22.56 -12.38 -3.39
N ARG A 258 -22.12 -11.19 -2.95
CA ARG A 258 -21.38 -10.25 -3.81
C ARG A 258 -20.00 -10.79 -4.23
N ILE A 259 -19.22 -11.34 -3.30
CA ILE A 259 -17.89 -11.89 -3.60
C ILE A 259 -17.98 -13.04 -4.61
N PHE A 260 -18.97 -13.93 -4.45
CA PHE A 260 -19.17 -15.05 -5.37
C PHE A 260 -19.62 -14.62 -6.76
N ILE A 261 -20.46 -13.58 -6.90
CA ILE A 261 -20.89 -13.07 -8.21
C ILE A 261 -19.69 -12.48 -8.99
N TYR A 262 -18.83 -11.68 -8.33
CA TYR A 262 -17.68 -11.07 -9.01
C TYR A 262 -16.58 -12.07 -9.38
N GLN A 263 -16.31 -13.07 -8.53
CA GLN A 263 -15.38 -14.15 -8.89
C GLN A 263 -15.88 -14.95 -10.10
N PHE A 264 -17.20 -15.12 -10.24
CA PHE A 264 -17.80 -15.86 -11.34
C PHE A 264 -17.75 -15.08 -12.66
N GLU A 265 -17.97 -13.76 -12.64
CA GLU A 265 -17.82 -12.90 -13.83
C GLU A 265 -16.35 -12.84 -14.31
N TYR A 266 -15.38 -12.78 -13.39
CA TYR A 266 -13.96 -12.81 -13.73
C TYR A 266 -13.52 -14.15 -14.37
N LEU A 267 -14.03 -15.27 -13.86
CA LEU A 267 -13.79 -16.61 -14.43
C LEU A 267 -14.41 -16.78 -15.82
N ILE A 268 -15.59 -16.20 -16.06
CA ILE A 268 -16.23 -16.20 -17.38
C ILE A 268 -15.42 -15.38 -18.38
N VAL A 269 -14.93 -14.19 -17.99
CA VAL A 269 -14.07 -13.36 -18.86
C VAL A 269 -12.75 -14.08 -19.19
N LEU A 270 -12.12 -14.73 -18.21
CA LEU A 270 -10.92 -15.55 -18.44
C LEU A 270 -11.18 -16.75 -19.36
N LEU A 271 -12.32 -17.43 -19.24
CA LEU A 271 -12.70 -18.54 -20.12
C LEU A 271 -12.96 -18.06 -21.56
N ILE A 272 -13.58 -16.88 -21.73
CA ILE A 272 -13.81 -16.29 -23.06
C ILE A 272 -12.48 -15.88 -23.72
N LEU A 273 -11.54 -15.34 -22.96
CA LEU A 273 -10.19 -14.97 -23.45
C LEU A 273 -9.29 -16.19 -23.74
N SER A 274 -9.62 -17.36 -23.19
CA SER A 274 -8.87 -18.61 -23.42
C SER A 274 -9.35 -19.37 -24.67
N TYR A 275 -10.44 -18.93 -25.30
CA TYR A 275 -11.10 -19.61 -26.43
C TYR A 275 -11.01 -18.83 -27.76
N HIS A 276 -10.23 -17.74 -27.79
CA HIS A 276 -9.85 -16.98 -28.99
C HIS A 276 -8.33 -16.89 -29.09
#